data_AF-D7MPT3-F1
#
_entry.id   AF-D7MPT3-F1
#
_cell.length_a   1.000
_cell.length_b   1.000
_cell.length_c   1.000
_cell.angle_alpha   90.00
_cell.angle_beta   90.00
_cell.angle_gamma   90.00
#
_symmetry.space_group_name_H-M   'P 1'
#
loop_
_entity.id
_entity.type
_entity.pdbx_description
1 polymer ?
#
loop_
_entity_poly.entity_id
_entity_poly.type
_entity_poly.pdbx_seq_one_letter_code
_entity_poly.pdbx_strand_id
1 'polypeptide(L)'
;MTARNLICIAFAYTKSIECEKSIQLILSMCLSEGFDILHTLLCDDGCCLIDHSTGVYGYLIEIQALFFMALRCAVLLLLKEDGEDRGIISQCCQQVQRNPRFYSIFDYMSPHGGLFVGNFAFGNCIAMLSSLATPEIIDLIESRLEELVGEMPLKVCYPAIGSHEWRIVTGCDPKNTRWSYHNNLLMLIWLLTATCIKTVPEARLHKDHLTEYYDDG
;
A
#
# COMPACT_ATOMS: atom_id res chain seq x y z
N MET A 1 -0.15 -30.57 -0.68
CA MET A 1 0.73 -29.63 -1.42
C MET A 1 1.39 -28.73 -0.37
N THR A 2 2.71 -28.78 -0.20
CA THR A 2 3.40 -28.02 0.87
C THR A 2 3.67 -26.58 0.42
N ALA A 3 3.79 -25.63 1.36
CA ALA A 3 4.09 -24.22 1.05
C ALA A 3 5.36 -24.06 0.18
N ARG A 4 6.36 -24.93 0.39
CA ARG A 4 7.57 -24.99 -0.43
C ARG A 4 7.28 -25.30 -1.91
N ASN A 5 6.35 -26.21 -2.19
CA ASN A 5 5.99 -26.54 -3.57
C ASN A 5 5.25 -25.38 -4.25
N LEU A 6 4.41 -24.65 -3.51
CA LEU A 6 3.76 -23.42 -4.00
C LEU A 6 4.78 -22.34 -4.36
N ILE A 7 5.78 -22.10 -3.51
CA ILE A 7 6.84 -21.11 -3.76
C ILE A 7 7.64 -21.49 -5.00
N CYS A 8 8.03 -22.76 -5.15
CA CYS A 8 8.75 -23.22 -6.33
C CYS A 8 7.94 -23.05 -7.62
N ILE A 9 6.64 -23.35 -7.59
CA ILE A 9 5.74 -23.18 -8.75
C ILE A 9 5.60 -21.69 -9.10
N ALA A 10 5.36 -20.83 -8.10
CA ALA A 10 5.26 -19.39 -8.30
C ALA A 10 6.56 -18.83 -8.91
N PHE A 11 7.72 -19.23 -8.37
CA PHE A 11 9.01 -18.82 -8.89
C PHE A 11 9.25 -19.29 -10.33
N ALA A 12 8.90 -20.54 -10.65
CA ALA A 12 8.98 -21.06 -12.00
C ALA A 12 8.08 -20.26 -12.97
N TYR A 13 6.86 -19.93 -12.55
CA TYR A 13 5.94 -19.11 -13.33
C TYR A 13 6.46 -17.69 -13.55
N THR A 14 7.08 -17.05 -12.54
CA THR A 14 7.64 -15.69 -12.70
C THR A 14 8.77 -15.62 -13.74
N LYS A 15 9.38 -16.76 -14.09
CA LYS A 15 10.41 -16.85 -15.13
C LYS A 15 9.86 -17.22 -16.51
N SER A 16 8.55 -17.41 -16.64
CA SER A 16 7.94 -17.74 -17.93
C SER A 16 7.94 -16.53 -18.85
N ILE A 17 8.00 -16.78 -20.16
CA ILE A 17 7.98 -15.74 -21.18
C ILE A 17 6.62 -15.00 -21.19
N GLU A 18 5.54 -15.70 -20.84
CA GLU A 18 4.20 -15.13 -20.71
C GLU A 18 4.13 -14.12 -19.56
N CYS A 19 4.74 -14.45 -18.42
CA CYS A 19 4.79 -13.56 -17.26
C CYS A 19 5.62 -12.31 -17.59
N GLU A 20 6.79 -12.50 -18.19
CA GLU A 20 7.66 -11.39 -18.61
C GLU A 20 6.94 -10.41 -19.56
N LYS A 21 6.31 -10.92 -20.63
CA LYS A 21 5.53 -10.09 -21.57
C LYS A 21 4.39 -9.36 -20.88
N SER A 22 3.72 -10.01 -19.92
CA SER A 22 2.63 -9.39 -19.17
C SER A 22 3.13 -8.24 -18.30
N ILE A 23 4.26 -8.41 -17.61
CA ILE A 23 4.89 -7.36 -16.81
C ILE A 23 5.27 -6.18 -17.71
N GLN A 24 5.91 -6.46 -18.86
CA GLN A 24 6.29 -5.41 -19.81
C GLN A 24 5.08 -4.64 -20.35
N LEU A 25 3.97 -5.32 -20.65
CA LEU A 25 2.73 -4.67 -21.12
C LEU A 25 2.15 -3.73 -20.06
N ILE A 26 2.00 -4.20 -18.81
CA ILE A 26 1.48 -3.38 -17.71
C ILE A 26 2.37 -2.15 -17.49
N LEU A 27 3.69 -2.34 -17.49
CA LEU A 27 4.64 -1.23 -17.35
C LEU A 27 4.56 -0.25 -18.53
N SER A 28 4.41 -0.73 -19.76
CA SER A 28 4.30 0.14 -20.93
C SER A 28 3.07 1.04 -20.86
N MET A 29 1.97 0.57 -20.27
CA MET A 29 0.78 1.38 -20.03
C MET A 29 1.04 2.41 -18.92
N CYS A 30 1.62 1.99 -17.79
CA CYS A 30 1.84 2.87 -16.64
C CYS A 30 2.95 3.92 -16.87
N LEU A 31 3.94 3.60 -17.70
CA LEU A 31 5.07 4.46 -18.05
C LEU A 31 4.87 5.19 -19.38
N SER A 32 3.72 5.01 -20.04
CA SER A 32 3.40 5.75 -21.25
C SER A 32 3.40 7.26 -20.97
N GLU A 33 3.88 8.05 -21.93
CA GLU A 33 3.86 9.50 -21.83
C GLU A 33 2.40 9.96 -21.81
N GLY A 34 1.94 10.40 -20.62
CA GLY A 34 0.63 10.99 -20.41
C GLY A 34 0.69 12.51 -20.30
N PHE A 35 -0.47 13.15 -20.17
CA PHE A 35 -0.58 14.58 -19.91
C PHE A 35 -0.15 14.99 -18.49
N ASP A 36 0.14 14.01 -17.63
CA ASP A 36 0.50 14.26 -16.25
C ASP A 36 1.98 14.65 -16.10
N ILE A 37 2.21 15.77 -15.43
CA ILE A 37 3.54 16.32 -15.17
C ILE A 37 4.16 15.61 -13.95
N LEU A 38 3.32 15.01 -13.10
CA LEU A 38 3.75 14.26 -11.94
C LEU A 38 4.03 12.81 -12.36
N HIS A 39 5.17 12.27 -11.94
CA HIS A 39 5.56 10.88 -12.17
C HIS A 39 4.76 9.86 -11.32
N THR A 40 3.51 10.20 -11.03
CA THR A 40 2.51 9.47 -10.24
C THR A 40 1.36 9.06 -11.15
N LEU A 41 0.69 7.94 -10.85
CA LEU A 41 -0.47 7.51 -11.62
C LEU A 41 -1.70 8.29 -11.18
N LEU A 42 -2.33 8.99 -12.14
CA LEU A 42 -3.63 9.62 -11.91
C LEU A 42 -4.72 8.55 -11.85
N CYS A 43 -5.56 8.64 -10.82
CA CYS A 43 -6.55 7.65 -10.48
C CYS A 43 -7.94 8.26 -10.40
N ASP A 44 -8.93 7.53 -10.93
CA ASP A 44 -10.34 7.85 -10.73
C ASP A 44 -10.85 7.25 -9.40
N ASP A 45 -12.04 7.67 -8.97
CA ASP A 45 -12.68 7.13 -7.76
C ASP A 45 -13.01 5.64 -7.92
N GLY A 46 -12.87 4.85 -6.85
CA GLY A 46 -13.15 3.41 -6.87
C GLY A 46 -12.10 2.54 -7.58
N CYS A 47 -10.89 3.03 -7.84
CA CYS A 47 -9.84 2.29 -8.56
C CYS A 47 -8.93 1.40 -7.67
N CYS A 48 -9.22 1.29 -6.38
CA CYS A 48 -8.35 0.66 -5.38
C CYS A 48 -9.09 -0.43 -4.59
N LEU A 49 -8.55 -0.85 -3.44
CA LEU A 49 -9.20 -1.79 -2.53
C LEU A 49 -10.64 -1.39 -2.19
N ILE A 50 -10.91 -0.09 -2.17
CA ILE A 50 -12.26 0.42 -2.14
C ILE A 50 -12.73 0.66 -3.59
N ASP A 51 -13.68 -0.16 -4.02
CA ASP A 51 -14.15 -0.34 -5.40
C ASP A 51 -15.42 0.45 -5.74
N HIS A 52 -15.81 1.36 -4.86
CA HIS A 52 -17.04 2.13 -4.97
C HIS A 52 -16.77 3.59 -4.59
N SER A 53 -17.74 4.46 -4.86
CA SER A 53 -17.49 5.90 -4.75
C SER A 53 -17.21 6.32 -3.31
N THR A 54 -15.98 6.76 -3.10
CA THR A 54 -15.48 7.31 -1.85
C THR A 54 -15.08 8.78 -2.00
N GLY A 55 -15.28 9.34 -3.20
CA GLY A 55 -14.79 10.65 -3.60
C GLY A 55 -13.29 10.81 -3.45
N VAL A 56 -12.55 9.70 -3.50
CA VAL A 56 -11.09 9.66 -3.40
C VAL A 56 -10.54 9.43 -4.80
N TYR A 57 -10.15 10.52 -5.46
CA TYR A 57 -9.56 10.56 -6.81
C TYR A 57 -8.23 11.31 -6.79
N GLY A 58 -7.46 11.26 -7.87
CA GLY A 58 -6.16 11.92 -7.98
C GLY A 58 -5.00 10.96 -7.74
N TYR A 59 -4.15 11.24 -6.76
CA TYR A 59 -2.91 10.47 -6.51
C TYR A 59 -2.99 9.65 -5.23
N LEU A 60 -3.66 8.51 -5.32
CA LEU A 60 -3.96 7.69 -4.14
C LEU A 60 -2.71 6.99 -3.62
N ILE A 61 -2.45 7.07 -2.31
CA ILE A 61 -1.28 6.44 -1.67
C ILE A 61 -1.21 4.94 -1.94
N GLU A 62 -2.35 4.25 -1.98
CA GLU A 62 -2.43 2.83 -2.29
C GLU A 62 -1.87 2.53 -3.68
N ILE A 63 -2.34 3.25 -4.70
CA ILE A 63 -1.90 3.04 -6.08
C ILE A 63 -0.45 3.47 -6.27
N GLN A 64 -0.04 4.58 -5.66
CA GLN A 64 1.35 5.03 -5.75
C GLN A 64 2.33 4.06 -5.09
N ALA A 65 1.99 3.55 -3.91
CA ALA A 65 2.83 2.59 -3.19
C ALA A 65 2.88 1.23 -3.92
N LEU A 66 1.75 0.76 -4.44
CA LEU A 66 1.69 -0.45 -5.27
C LEU A 66 2.51 -0.30 -6.55
N PHE A 67 2.39 0.84 -7.23
CA PHE A 67 3.15 1.12 -8.44
C PHE A 67 4.65 1.17 -8.17
N PHE A 68 5.07 1.86 -7.11
CA PHE A 68 6.46 1.87 -6.70
C PHE A 68 6.99 0.47 -6.37
N MET A 69 6.22 -0.33 -5.63
CA MET A 69 6.58 -1.73 -5.34
C MET A 69 6.68 -2.56 -6.63
N ALA A 70 5.75 -2.38 -7.57
CA ALA A 70 5.75 -3.07 -8.86
C ALA A 70 6.97 -2.70 -9.70
N LEU A 71 7.36 -1.42 -9.75
CA LEU A 71 8.58 -0.98 -10.46
C LEU A 71 9.83 -1.66 -9.89
N ARG A 72 9.96 -1.72 -8.56
CA ARG A 72 11.10 -2.41 -7.92
C ARG A 72 11.11 -3.91 -8.23
N CYS A 73 9.96 -4.56 -8.13
CA CYS A 73 9.83 -5.97 -8.47
C CYS A 73 10.15 -6.23 -9.95
N ALA A 74 9.68 -5.38 -10.86
CA ALA A 74 9.94 -5.54 -12.28
C ALA A 74 11.43 -5.38 -12.63
N VAL A 75 12.14 -4.44 -12.00
CA VAL A 75 13.60 -4.35 -12.15
C VAL A 75 14.25 -5.67 -11.76
N LEU A 76 13.86 -6.27 -10.64
CA LEU A 76 14.43 -7.55 -10.17
C LEU A 76 14.07 -8.74 -11.08
N LEU A 77 12.85 -8.78 -11.63
CA LEU A 77 12.36 -9.90 -12.43
C LEU A 77 12.79 -9.83 -13.90
N LEU A 78 12.91 -8.63 -14.46
CA LEU A 78 13.27 -8.41 -15.86
C LEU A 78 14.78 -8.24 -16.09
N LEU A 79 15.58 -8.06 -15.03
CA LEU A 79 17.04 -8.04 -15.12
C LEU A 79 17.56 -9.38 -15.64
N LYS A 80 17.89 -9.44 -16.93
CA LYS A 80 18.56 -10.57 -17.58
C LYS A 80 20.07 -10.38 -17.59
N GLU A 81 20.83 -11.46 -17.38
CA GLU A 81 22.31 -11.46 -17.48
C GLU A 81 22.77 -11.09 -18.90
N ASP A 82 21.97 -11.42 -19.91
CA ASP A 82 22.33 -11.29 -21.34
C ASP A 82 22.05 -9.89 -21.95
N GLY A 83 21.51 -8.95 -21.16
CA GLY A 83 21.48 -7.53 -21.51
C GLY A 83 20.51 -7.08 -22.63
N GLU A 84 19.61 -7.94 -23.11
CA GLU A 84 18.91 -7.73 -24.38
C GLU A 84 17.60 -6.89 -24.36
N ASP A 85 17.15 -6.35 -23.23
CA ASP A 85 15.97 -5.47 -23.23
C ASP A 85 16.02 -4.40 -22.13
N ARG A 86 16.89 -3.39 -22.32
CA ARG A 86 17.18 -2.37 -21.30
C ARG A 86 16.24 -1.17 -21.31
N GLY A 87 15.36 -1.02 -22.31
CA GLY A 87 14.53 0.18 -22.47
C GLY A 87 13.60 0.38 -21.28
N ILE A 88 12.73 -0.61 -21.04
CA ILE A 88 11.73 -0.54 -19.96
C ILE A 88 12.40 -0.59 -18.58
N ILE A 89 13.48 -1.36 -18.42
CA ILE A 89 14.23 -1.45 -17.15
C ILE A 89 14.89 -0.10 -16.83
N SER A 90 15.47 0.57 -17.84
CA SER A 90 16.03 1.92 -17.68
C SER A 90 14.94 2.92 -17.29
N GLN A 91 13.76 2.87 -17.91
CA GLN A 91 12.63 3.71 -17.53
C GLN A 91 12.18 3.43 -16.09
N CYS A 92 12.04 2.16 -15.69
CA CYS A 92 11.73 1.79 -14.30
C CYS A 92 12.78 2.31 -13.32
N CYS A 93 14.08 2.12 -13.62
CA CYS A 93 15.17 2.60 -12.77
C CYS A 93 15.15 4.12 -12.66
N GLN A 94 14.93 4.83 -13.76
CA GLN A 94 14.77 6.29 -13.75
C GLN A 94 13.56 6.70 -12.89
N GLN A 95 12.44 6.01 -12.99
CA GLN A 95 11.24 6.33 -12.22
C GLN A 95 11.42 6.06 -10.72
N VAL A 96 12.13 4.99 -10.35
CA VAL A 96 12.51 4.70 -8.96
C VAL A 96 13.50 5.76 -8.42
N GLN A 97 14.50 6.15 -9.22
CA GLN A 97 15.52 7.13 -8.83
C GLN A 97 15.04 8.58 -8.82
N ARG A 98 14.09 8.94 -9.69
CA ARG A 98 13.46 10.27 -9.77
C ARG A 98 12.44 10.51 -8.66
N ASN A 99 12.15 9.49 -7.87
CA ASN A 99 11.30 9.57 -6.69
C ASN A 99 12.08 9.66 -5.36
N PRO A 100 13.18 10.44 -5.20
CA PRO A 100 13.79 10.58 -3.89
C PRO A 100 12.95 11.49 -2.98
N ARG A 101 11.87 12.10 -3.52
CA ARG A 101 10.97 13.05 -2.83
C ARG A 101 9.50 12.96 -3.24
N PHE A 102 8.92 11.78 -3.16
CA PHE A 102 7.48 11.68 -2.82
C PHE A 102 7.15 12.45 -1.51
N TYR A 103 8.19 12.85 -0.75
CA TYR A 103 8.19 13.81 0.35
C TYR A 103 7.34 15.06 0.14
N SER A 104 7.17 15.64 -1.06
CA SER A 104 6.32 16.85 -1.18
C SER A 104 4.81 16.57 -1.02
N ILE A 105 4.35 15.35 -1.33
CA ILE A 105 3.00 14.90 -0.94
C ILE A 105 2.98 14.62 0.56
N PHE A 106 4.10 14.15 1.12
CA PHE A 106 4.24 13.85 2.54
C PHE A 106 4.49 15.07 3.45
N ASP A 107 4.95 16.21 2.90
CA ASP A 107 5.27 17.46 3.61
C ASP A 107 4.02 18.33 3.82
N TYR A 108 2.87 17.96 3.25
CA TYR A 108 1.55 18.52 3.59
C TYR A 108 1.05 18.01 4.95
N MET A 109 1.98 17.78 5.89
CA MET A 109 1.73 17.58 7.30
C MET A 109 1.19 18.87 7.89
N SER A 110 -0.11 18.89 8.20
CA SER A 110 -0.61 19.89 9.16
C SER A 110 0.17 19.73 10.47
N PRO A 111 0.64 20.82 11.11
CA PRO A 111 1.38 20.81 12.39
C PRO A 111 0.63 20.15 13.57
N HIS A 112 -0.59 19.68 13.34
CA HIS A 112 -1.49 19.10 14.34
C HIS A 112 -1.71 17.58 14.17
N GLY A 113 -0.82 16.87 13.49
CA GLY A 113 -0.86 15.40 13.42
C GLY A 113 -1.95 14.86 12.49
N GLY A 114 -2.05 15.43 11.30
CA GLY A 114 -2.97 14.99 10.24
C GLY A 114 -2.43 13.78 9.50
N LEU A 115 -2.83 12.59 9.93
CA LEU A 115 -2.86 11.37 9.13
C LEU A 115 -3.72 11.70 7.88
N PHE A 116 -3.11 11.65 6.69
CA PHE A 116 -3.61 12.03 5.35
C PHE A 116 -5.14 12.00 5.19
N VAL A 117 -5.68 12.93 4.40
CA VAL A 117 -7.12 13.10 4.10
C VAL A 117 -7.70 11.89 3.31
N GLY A 118 -7.66 10.70 3.89
CA GLY A 118 -8.05 9.40 3.32
C GLY A 118 -7.12 8.27 3.77
N ASN A 119 -7.17 7.85 5.04
CA ASN A 119 -6.15 6.97 5.63
C ASN A 119 -6.18 5.50 5.24
N PHE A 120 -5.85 5.18 3.98
CA PHE A 120 -5.67 3.80 3.51
C PHE A 120 -4.53 3.09 4.23
N ALA A 121 -4.86 2.31 5.25
CA ALA A 121 -3.93 1.44 5.97
C ALA A 121 -3.12 0.54 5.03
N PHE A 122 -3.77 0.05 3.97
CA PHE A 122 -3.15 -0.75 2.93
C PHE A 122 -1.97 -0.02 2.26
N GLY A 123 -2.20 1.18 1.73
CA GLY A 123 -1.17 1.96 1.03
C GLY A 123 0.03 2.29 1.90
N ASN A 124 -0.21 2.61 3.17
CA ASN A 124 0.86 2.88 4.14
C ASN A 124 1.72 1.63 4.42
N CYS A 125 1.10 0.47 4.61
CA CYS A 125 1.82 -0.80 4.76
C CYS A 125 2.65 -1.14 3.52
N ILE A 126 2.08 -1.01 2.31
CA ILE A 126 2.81 -1.25 1.05
C ILE A 126 3.97 -0.26 0.89
N ALA A 127 3.79 1.01 1.26
CA ALA A 127 4.85 2.01 1.20
C ALA A 127 6.03 1.62 2.12
N MET A 128 5.77 1.14 3.33
CA MET A 128 6.84 0.64 4.20
C MET A 128 7.48 -0.65 3.66
N LEU A 129 6.68 -1.61 3.19
CA LEU A 129 7.16 -2.88 2.64
C LEU A 129 8.00 -2.72 1.37
N SER A 130 7.73 -1.69 0.56
CA SER A 130 8.53 -1.34 -0.62
C SER A 130 9.74 -0.44 -0.31
N SER A 131 9.92 -0.05 0.95
CA SER A 131 10.91 0.95 1.40
C SER A 131 10.73 2.33 0.76
N LEU A 132 9.48 2.69 0.46
CA LEU A 132 9.08 4.04 0.07
C LEU A 132 8.87 4.95 1.29
N ALA A 133 8.41 4.39 2.41
CA ALA A 133 8.15 5.10 3.65
C ALA A 133 9.09 4.67 4.79
N THR A 134 9.24 5.55 5.78
CA THR A 134 10.04 5.34 7.00
C THR A 134 9.23 4.63 8.09
N PRO A 135 9.90 4.08 9.14
CA PRO A 135 9.23 3.40 10.25
C PRO A 135 8.29 4.28 11.11
N GLU A 136 8.27 5.60 10.90
CA GLU A 136 7.45 6.56 11.66
C GLU A 136 5.94 6.23 11.62
N ILE A 137 5.48 5.54 10.58
CA ILE A 137 4.08 5.10 10.48
C ILE A 137 3.76 4.04 11.54
N ILE A 138 4.71 3.16 11.89
CA ILE A 138 4.51 2.18 12.97
C ILE A 138 4.45 2.89 14.32
N ASP A 139 5.36 3.84 14.58
CA ASP A 139 5.33 4.63 15.81
C ASP A 139 3.99 5.40 15.94
N LEU A 140 3.43 5.88 14.82
CA LEU A 140 2.12 6.53 14.78
C LEU A 140 0.97 5.56 15.07
N ILE A 141 0.99 4.36 14.49
CA ILE A 141 0.01 3.29 14.77
C ILE A 141 0.05 2.93 16.26
N GLU A 142 1.24 2.76 16.83
CA GLU A 142 1.42 2.50 18.26
C GLU A 142 0.85 3.64 19.12
N SER A 143 1.13 4.90 18.76
CA SER A 143 0.63 6.08 19.52
C SER A 143 -0.89 6.27 19.46
N ARG A 144 -1.58 5.66 18.49
CA ARG A 144 -3.02 5.80 18.25
C ARG A 144 -3.73 4.45 18.10
N LEU A 145 -3.25 3.44 18.82
CA LEU A 145 -3.73 2.06 18.69
C LEU A 145 -5.25 1.96 18.91
N GLU A 146 -5.78 2.63 19.93
CA GLU A 146 -7.23 2.64 20.20
C GLU A 146 -8.05 3.25 19.05
N GLU A 147 -7.52 4.27 18.38
CA GLU A 147 -8.21 4.96 17.27
C GLU A 147 -8.12 4.18 15.96
N LEU A 148 -6.95 3.59 15.65
CA LEU A 148 -6.64 2.98 14.36
C LEU A 148 -6.90 1.47 14.31
N VAL A 149 -6.82 0.81 15.46
CA VAL A 149 -7.11 -0.62 15.65
C VAL A 149 -8.38 -0.79 16.47
N GLY A 150 -8.44 -0.25 17.69
CA GLY A 150 -9.59 -0.47 18.58
C GLY A 150 -9.86 -1.97 18.78
N GLU A 151 -11.12 -2.41 18.66
CA GLU A 151 -11.51 -3.82 18.84
C GLU A 151 -11.30 -4.70 17.59
N MET A 152 -10.95 -4.12 16.43
CA MET A 152 -10.81 -4.85 15.17
C MET A 152 -9.51 -4.49 14.45
N PRO A 153 -8.65 -5.46 14.09
CA PRO A 153 -7.36 -5.16 13.48
C PRO A 153 -7.42 -4.37 12.17
N LEU A 154 -6.85 -3.17 12.28
CA LEU A 154 -6.61 -2.05 11.36
C LEU A 154 -7.80 -1.56 10.53
N LYS A 155 -8.21 -0.32 10.83
CA LYS A 155 -9.20 0.42 10.03
C LYS A 155 -8.65 0.71 8.65
N VAL A 156 -9.46 0.45 7.63
CA VAL A 156 -9.11 0.72 6.22
C VAL A 156 -8.91 2.21 6.01
N CYS A 157 -9.76 3.05 6.59
CA CYS A 157 -9.61 4.50 6.61
C CYS A 157 -10.02 5.12 7.96
N TYR A 158 -9.43 6.26 8.28
CA TYR A 158 -9.66 7.03 9.50
C TYR A 158 -9.52 8.53 9.20
N PRO A 159 -10.24 9.44 9.88
CA PRO A 159 -11.48 9.16 10.58
C PRO A 159 -12.58 8.74 9.59
N ALA A 160 -13.68 8.17 10.09
CA ALA A 160 -14.83 7.89 9.24
C ALA A 160 -15.47 9.19 8.73
N ILE A 161 -15.91 9.16 7.46
CA ILE A 161 -16.55 10.28 6.77
C ILE A 161 -17.79 10.77 7.57
N GLY A 162 -17.89 12.08 7.78
CA GLY A 162 -19.01 12.69 8.50
C GLY A 162 -20.34 12.63 7.73
N SER A 163 -21.47 12.89 8.40
CA SER A 163 -22.80 12.76 7.77
C SER A 163 -23.03 13.68 6.57
N HIS A 164 -22.54 14.92 6.63
CA HIS A 164 -22.65 15.87 5.52
C HIS A 164 -21.70 15.52 4.37
N GLU A 165 -20.44 15.20 4.69
CA GLU A 165 -19.43 14.78 3.73
C GLU A 165 -19.84 13.48 3.04
N TRP A 166 -20.35 12.48 3.77
CA TRP A 166 -20.79 11.20 3.21
C TRP A 166 -21.85 11.42 2.12
N ARG A 167 -22.82 12.31 2.35
CA ARG A 167 -23.85 12.59 1.34
C ARG A 167 -23.27 13.16 0.04
N ILE A 168 -22.23 13.97 0.13
CA ILE A 168 -21.62 14.65 -1.01
C ILE A 168 -20.62 13.74 -1.72
N VAL A 169 -19.75 13.11 -0.93
CA VAL A 169 -18.56 12.37 -1.36
C VAL A 169 -18.92 10.98 -1.88
N THR A 170 -19.86 10.28 -1.22
CA THR A 170 -20.23 8.89 -1.60
C THR A 170 -21.54 8.82 -2.37
N GLY A 171 -22.20 9.96 -2.62
CA GLY A 171 -23.53 9.98 -3.23
C GLY A 171 -24.61 9.31 -2.38
N CYS A 172 -24.46 9.33 -1.05
CA CYS A 172 -25.34 8.62 -0.11
C CYS A 172 -25.29 7.10 -0.23
N ASP A 173 -24.15 6.50 -0.60
CA ASP A 173 -24.01 5.04 -0.68
C ASP A 173 -24.20 4.39 0.71
N PRO A 174 -25.29 3.60 0.93
CA PRO A 174 -25.56 2.96 2.22
C PRO A 174 -24.46 1.96 2.65
N LYS A 175 -23.62 1.49 1.72
CA LYS A 175 -22.47 0.64 2.05
C LYS A 175 -21.36 1.41 2.77
N ASN A 176 -21.31 2.73 2.61
CA ASN A 176 -20.31 3.64 3.19
C ASN A 176 -20.75 4.38 4.44
N THR A 177 -21.72 3.82 5.16
CA THR A 177 -22.10 4.36 6.45
C THR A 177 -20.91 4.40 7.41
N ARG A 178 -20.96 5.33 8.36
CA ARG A 178 -19.88 5.56 9.33
C ARG A 178 -19.52 4.25 10.03
N TRP A 179 -18.25 3.85 9.93
CA TRP A 179 -17.73 2.61 10.53
C TRP A 179 -18.38 1.31 10.02
N SER A 180 -18.88 1.28 8.78
CA SER A 180 -19.43 0.07 8.15
C SER A 180 -18.37 -1.02 7.87
N TYR A 181 -18.81 -2.25 7.55
CA TYR A 181 -18.00 -3.47 7.32
C TYR A 181 -16.84 -3.30 6.31
N HIS A 182 -16.95 -2.37 5.35
CA HIS A 182 -15.87 -2.04 4.41
C HIS A 182 -14.67 -1.32 5.07
N ASN A 183 -14.79 -0.92 6.35
CA ASN A 183 -13.73 -0.26 7.11
C ASN A 183 -12.88 -1.21 7.96
N ASN A 184 -13.21 -2.50 8.05
CA ASN A 184 -12.49 -3.47 8.88
C ASN A 184 -12.17 -4.73 8.08
N LEU A 185 -11.08 -4.70 7.32
CA LEU A 185 -10.63 -5.82 6.52
C LEU A 185 -9.62 -6.65 7.32
N LEU A 186 -10.00 -7.86 7.74
CA LEU A 186 -9.08 -8.85 8.34
C LEU A 186 -7.83 -9.08 7.46
N MET A 187 -7.98 -8.86 6.16
CA MET A 187 -6.87 -8.86 5.20
C MET A 187 -5.76 -7.85 5.54
N LEU A 188 -5.99 -6.80 6.30
CA LEU A 188 -4.93 -5.86 6.68
C LEU A 188 -3.99 -6.43 7.75
N ILE A 189 -4.39 -7.47 8.48
CA ILE A 189 -3.56 -8.09 9.52
C ILE A 189 -2.26 -8.63 8.93
N TRP A 190 -2.32 -9.33 7.80
CA TRP A 190 -1.11 -9.92 7.22
C TRP A 190 -0.15 -8.83 6.75
N LEU A 191 -0.68 -7.72 6.23
CA LEU A 191 0.11 -6.56 5.80
C LEU A 191 0.77 -5.86 6.97
N LEU A 192 0.00 -5.61 8.04
CA LEU A 192 0.51 -5.03 9.27
C LEU A 192 1.59 -5.94 9.88
N THR A 193 1.32 -7.24 9.96
CA THR A 193 2.27 -8.24 10.47
C THR A 193 3.56 -8.24 9.65
N ALA A 194 3.47 -8.29 8.31
CA ALA A 194 4.64 -8.24 7.44
C ALA A 194 5.44 -6.95 7.62
N THR A 195 4.75 -5.82 7.82
CA THR A 195 5.37 -4.53 8.05
C THR A 195 6.09 -4.49 9.39
N CYS A 196 5.45 -4.98 10.46
CA CYS A 196 6.07 -5.11 11.77
C CYS A 196 7.32 -5.99 11.72
N ILE A 197 7.25 -7.16 11.07
CA ILE A 197 8.41 -8.05 10.88
C ILE A 197 9.56 -7.33 10.17
N LYS A 198 9.26 -6.50 9.16
CA LYS A 198 10.28 -5.77 8.41
C LYS A 198 10.92 -4.63 9.20
N THR A 199 10.17 -3.97 10.08
CA THR A 199 10.54 -2.66 10.65
C THR A 199 10.82 -2.66 12.15
N VAL A 200 10.21 -3.58 12.90
CA VAL A 200 10.37 -3.69 14.34
C VAL A 200 11.62 -4.53 14.63
N PRO A 201 12.63 -3.99 15.33
CA PRO A 201 13.81 -4.75 15.72
C PRO A 201 13.43 -5.93 16.64
N GLU A 202 14.08 -7.09 16.48
CA GLU A 202 13.87 -8.29 17.32
C GLU A 202 13.96 -8.00 18.84
N ALA A 203 14.79 -7.03 19.23
CA ALA A 203 14.92 -6.60 20.62
C ALA A 203 13.66 -5.94 21.21
N ARG A 204 12.76 -5.41 20.36
CA ARG A 204 11.45 -4.87 20.79
C ARG A 204 10.40 -6.00 20.93
N LEU A 205 10.40 -6.96 20.01
CA LEU A 205 9.50 -8.13 20.03
C LEU A 205 9.63 -8.97 21.31
N HIS A 206 10.84 -9.07 21.89
CA HIS A 206 11.07 -9.82 23.13
C HIS A 206 10.65 -9.10 24.42
N LYS A 207 10.45 -7.78 24.38
CA LYS A 207 9.95 -7.03 25.57
C LYS A 207 8.46 -7.22 25.78
N ASP A 208 7.74 -7.42 24.68
CA ASP A 208 6.32 -7.72 24.71
C ASP A 208 6.16 -9.23 24.80
N HIS A 209 6.37 -9.79 26.00
CA HIS A 209 5.83 -11.11 26.31
C HIS A 209 4.32 -11.06 26.02
N LEU A 210 3.92 -11.60 24.86
CA LEU A 210 2.54 -11.99 24.58
C LEU A 210 2.07 -12.78 25.79
N THR A 211 1.33 -12.11 26.65
CA THR A 211 0.80 -12.73 27.87
C THR A 211 -0.29 -13.66 27.36
N GLU A 212 0.02 -14.96 27.30
CA GLU A 212 -0.96 -16.03 27.10
C GLU A 212 -1.92 -16.05 28.29
N TYR A 213 -2.80 -15.06 28.45
CA TYR A 213 -3.92 -15.15 29.40
C TYR A 213 -5.08 -14.28 28.91
N TYR A 214 -6.00 -14.91 28.19
CA TYR A 214 -7.43 -14.65 28.39
C TYR A 214 -7.89 -15.73 29.36
N ASP A 215 -7.89 -15.42 30.66
CA ASP A 215 -8.74 -16.16 31.59
C ASP A 215 -10.11 -15.50 31.52
N ASP A 216 -11.11 -16.29 31.11
CA ASP A 216 -12.52 -15.95 31.15
C ASP A 216 -12.93 -15.52 32.57
N GLY A 217 -13.59 -14.36 32.67
CA GLY A 217 -14.25 -13.86 33.88
C GLY A 217 -15.55 -13.16 33.52
#